data_AF-A0A497T4L9-F1
#
_entry.id   AF-A0A497T4L9-F1
#
_cell.length_a   1.000
_cell.length_b   1.000
_cell.length_c   1.000
_cell.angle_alpha   90.00
_cell.angle_beta   90.00
_cell.angle_gamma   90.00
#
_symmetry.space_group_name_H-M   'P 1'
#
loop_
_entity.id
_entity.type
_entity.pdbx_description
1 polymer ?
#
loop_
_entity_poly.entity_id
_entity_poly.type
_entity_poly.pdbx_seq_one_letter_code
_entity_poly.pdbx_strand_id
1 'polypeptide(L)'
;MVHSAVLEVEEVDCELLKSVEGIKTLCPLHLISLIFIFSIAIKLAILWTIQSPHIVFDESNYYVIAKQIWEDKDFHINMHPFPQYPPLYPFLISPIVGGIEDKILSFHCILVLNAFLSSLIVLPAYYLAKEYLNENDSIIVAFLTVLMPPSFIYSFTIMAENLFFPLFLTSVCFMTRVYKSNNSKNNLLVGIFISLTILTKLIGLVLAVVYLLEVLYLRWKEKTG
;
A
#
# COMPACT_ATOMS: atom_id res chain seq x y z
N MET A 1 -0.82 -46.99 -37.13
CA MET A 1 0.25 -45.97 -37.03
C MET A 1 -0.31 -44.58 -36.71
N VAL A 2 -1.40 -44.12 -37.34
CA VAL A 2 -2.06 -42.86 -36.96
C VAL A 2 -2.81 -42.97 -35.62
N HIS A 3 -3.45 -44.11 -35.36
CA HIS A 3 -4.23 -44.32 -34.12
C HIS A 3 -3.38 -44.43 -32.84
N SER A 4 -2.12 -44.89 -32.96
CA SER A 4 -1.18 -44.96 -31.85
C SER A 4 -0.63 -43.59 -31.47
N ALA A 5 -0.42 -42.70 -32.45
CA ALA A 5 0.08 -41.35 -32.21
C ALA A 5 -0.97 -40.43 -31.56
N VAL A 6 -2.27 -40.66 -31.79
CA VAL A 6 -3.34 -39.89 -31.14
C VAL A 6 -3.47 -40.25 -29.66
N LEU A 7 -3.30 -41.53 -29.31
CA LEU A 7 -3.33 -42.00 -27.92
C LEU A 7 -2.14 -41.48 -27.11
N GLU A 8 -0.94 -41.42 -27.71
CA GLU A 8 0.24 -40.83 -27.06
C GLU A 8 0.06 -39.33 -26.78
N VAL A 9 -0.61 -38.58 -27.67
CA VAL A 9 -0.87 -37.14 -27.45
C VAL A 9 -1.90 -36.91 -26.34
N GLU A 10 -2.97 -37.72 -26.28
CA GLU A 10 -3.98 -37.64 -25.21
C GLU A 10 -3.42 -38.04 -23.83
N GLU A 11 -2.52 -39.05 -23.77
CA GLU A 11 -1.85 -39.44 -22.52
C GLU A 11 -0.89 -38.36 -22.02
N VAL A 12 -0.13 -37.72 -22.93
CA VAL A 12 0.79 -36.62 -22.58
C VAL A 12 0.03 -35.39 -22.07
N ASP A 13 -1.11 -35.04 -22.67
CA ASP A 13 -1.97 -33.95 -22.18
C ASP A 13 -2.58 -34.27 -20.80
N CYS A 14 -2.99 -35.52 -20.56
CA CYS A 14 -3.49 -35.95 -19.26
C CYS A 14 -2.39 -35.96 -18.17
N GLU A 15 -1.16 -36.32 -18.50
CA GLU A 15 -0.02 -36.25 -17.58
C GLU A 15 0.41 -34.80 -17.30
N LEU A 16 0.37 -33.92 -18.31
CA LEU A 16 0.61 -32.48 -18.13
C LEU A 16 -0.46 -31.83 -17.25
N LEU A 17 -1.74 -32.20 -17.42
CA LEU A 17 -2.82 -31.71 -16.58
C LEU A 17 -2.67 -32.17 -15.12
N LYS A 18 -2.26 -33.43 -14.89
CA LYS A 18 -1.98 -33.96 -13.54
C LYS A 18 -0.71 -33.35 -12.91
N SER A 19 0.28 -33.00 -13.72
CA SER A 19 1.49 -32.28 -13.31
C SER A 19 1.17 -30.88 -12.79
N VAL A 20 0.21 -30.19 -13.42
CA VAL A 20 -0.28 -28.87 -12.98
C VAL A 20 -1.16 -28.99 -11.72
N GLU A 21 -1.96 -30.04 -11.59
CA GLU A 21 -2.73 -30.33 -10.37
C GLU A 21 -1.88 -30.69 -9.15
N GLY A 22 -0.62 -31.11 -9.36
CA GLY A 22 0.35 -31.45 -8.31
C GLY A 22 1.02 -30.26 -7.61
N ILE A 23 0.78 -29.02 -8.07
CA ILE A 23 1.22 -27.82 -7.37
C ILE A 23 0.35 -27.71 -6.13
N LYS A 24 0.89 -28.13 -4.98
CA LYS A 24 0.31 -27.88 -3.65
C LYS A 24 -0.35 -26.51 -3.66
N THR A 25 -1.67 -26.46 -3.50
CA THR A 25 -2.42 -25.22 -3.41
C THR A 25 -1.87 -24.44 -2.22
N LEU A 26 -0.95 -23.51 -2.50
CA LEU A 26 -0.37 -22.65 -1.48
C LEU A 26 -1.52 -21.86 -0.89
N CYS A 27 -1.68 -21.88 0.45
CA CYS A 27 -2.72 -21.07 1.07
C CYS A 27 -2.58 -19.62 0.58
N PRO A 28 -3.69 -18.93 0.31
CA PRO A 28 -3.68 -17.59 -0.30
C PRO A 28 -2.79 -16.60 0.46
N LEU A 29 -2.71 -16.75 1.79
CA LEU A 29 -1.86 -15.93 2.64
C LEU A 29 -0.36 -16.06 2.31
N HIS A 30 0.11 -17.26 1.96
CA HIS A 30 1.49 -17.47 1.54
C HIS A 30 1.76 -16.79 0.21
N LEU A 31 0.81 -16.86 -0.73
CA LEU A 31 0.95 -16.23 -2.05
C LEU A 31 0.95 -14.70 -1.94
N ILE A 32 0.11 -14.13 -1.09
CA ILE A 32 0.12 -12.70 -0.77
C ILE A 32 1.43 -12.28 -0.10
N SER A 33 1.95 -13.08 0.82
CA SER A 33 3.24 -12.83 1.45
C SER A 33 4.37 -12.90 0.42
N LEU A 34 4.31 -13.84 -0.52
CA LEU A 34 5.25 -13.96 -1.63
C LEU A 34 5.20 -12.72 -2.52
N ILE A 35 4.02 -12.24 -2.89
CA ILE A 35 3.84 -11.01 -3.70
C ILE A 35 4.41 -9.79 -2.95
N PHE A 36 4.16 -9.68 -1.64
CA PHE A 36 4.71 -8.60 -0.82
C PHE A 36 6.25 -8.62 -0.80
N ILE A 37 6.85 -9.78 -0.52
CA ILE A 37 8.31 -9.95 -0.50
C ILE A 37 8.89 -9.71 -1.90
N PHE A 38 8.25 -10.25 -2.94
CA PHE A 38 8.66 -10.05 -4.33
C PHE A 38 8.62 -8.56 -4.72
N SER A 39 7.58 -7.84 -4.31
CA SER A 39 7.45 -6.39 -4.54
C SER A 39 8.58 -5.60 -3.88
N ILE A 40 8.94 -5.95 -2.64
CA ILE A 40 10.08 -5.32 -1.96
C ILE A 40 11.37 -5.67 -2.69
N ALA A 41 11.61 -6.94 -2.99
CA ALA A 41 12.84 -7.40 -3.63
C ALA A 41 13.08 -6.73 -4.98
N ILE A 42 12.05 -6.64 -5.84
CA ILE A 42 12.19 -6.00 -7.16
C ILE A 42 12.45 -4.50 -7.03
N LYS A 43 11.78 -3.81 -6.08
CA LYS A 43 12.02 -2.38 -5.83
C LYS A 43 13.43 -2.16 -5.28
N LEU A 44 13.90 -2.98 -4.35
CA LEU A 44 15.26 -2.88 -3.82
C LEU A 44 16.33 -3.15 -4.89
N ALA A 45 16.07 -4.08 -5.81
CA ALA A 45 16.98 -4.34 -6.94
C ALA A 45 17.08 -3.13 -7.89
N ILE A 46 15.96 -2.47 -8.18
CA ILE A 46 15.93 -1.27 -9.04
C ILE A 46 16.53 -0.06 -8.31
N LEU A 47 16.28 0.08 -7.02
CA LEU A 47 16.78 1.17 -6.17
C LEU A 47 18.31 1.32 -6.28
N TRP A 48 19.05 0.22 -6.48
CA TRP A 48 20.51 0.26 -6.67
C TRP A 48 20.96 1.10 -7.88
N THR A 49 20.06 1.36 -8.83
CA THR A 49 20.32 2.20 -10.02
C THR A 49 20.00 3.67 -9.80
N ILE A 50 19.31 4.02 -8.70
CA ILE A 50 18.83 5.37 -8.41
C ILE A 50 19.86 6.11 -7.57
N GLN A 51 20.56 7.07 -8.18
CA GLN A 51 21.67 7.78 -7.53
C GLN A 51 21.29 9.18 -7.02
N SER A 52 20.14 9.70 -7.42
CA SER A 52 19.72 11.06 -7.09
C SER A 52 18.20 11.22 -7.05
N PRO A 53 17.67 12.22 -6.32
CA PRO A 53 16.26 12.57 -6.34
C PRO A 53 15.75 12.86 -7.75
N HIS A 54 14.53 12.43 -8.05
CA HIS A 54 13.86 12.63 -9.34
C HIS A 54 12.87 13.80 -9.32
N ILE A 55 12.21 14.04 -8.19
CA ILE A 55 11.24 15.11 -7.94
C ILE A 55 11.86 16.06 -6.91
N VAL A 56 12.90 16.78 -7.35
CA VAL A 56 13.82 17.52 -6.48
C VAL A 56 13.11 18.46 -5.49
N PHE A 57 12.07 19.17 -5.95
CA PHE A 57 11.38 20.15 -5.11
C PHE A 57 10.67 19.50 -3.92
N ASP A 58 9.77 18.55 -4.19
CA ASP A 58 9.00 17.90 -3.13
C ASP A 58 9.89 17.01 -2.24
N GLU A 59 10.83 16.27 -2.83
CA GLU A 59 11.74 15.40 -2.07
C GLU A 59 12.60 16.21 -1.09
N SER A 60 13.09 17.38 -1.52
CA SER A 60 13.86 18.27 -0.65
C SER A 60 13.02 18.82 0.49
N ASN A 61 11.76 19.21 0.23
CA ASN A 61 10.87 19.72 1.26
C ASN A 61 10.55 18.66 2.31
N TYR A 62 10.22 17.42 1.90
CA TYR A 62 10.01 16.32 2.84
C TYR A 62 11.25 16.03 3.69
N TYR A 63 12.43 16.05 3.08
CA TYR A 63 13.70 15.82 3.77
C TYR A 63 14.01 16.93 4.80
N VAL A 64 13.83 18.21 4.42
CA VAL A 64 14.07 19.35 5.31
C VAL A 64 13.13 19.35 6.50
N ILE A 65 11.83 19.13 6.28
CA ILE A 65 10.83 19.06 7.35
C ILE A 65 11.17 17.91 8.30
N ALA A 66 11.53 16.74 7.77
CA ALA A 66 11.93 15.60 8.58
C ALA A 66 13.18 15.89 9.44
N LYS A 67 14.14 16.62 8.89
CA LYS A 67 15.33 17.05 9.61
C LYS A 67 14.99 17.99 10.78
N GLN A 68 14.12 18.97 10.54
CA GLN A 68 13.67 19.90 11.58
C GLN A 68 12.90 19.21 12.70
N ILE A 69 12.02 18.25 12.37
CA ILE A 69 11.33 17.42 13.36
C ILE A 69 12.33 16.73 14.30
N TRP A 70 13.46 16.26 13.76
CA TRP A 70 14.50 15.61 14.55
C TRP A 70 15.32 16.58 15.40
N GLU A 71 15.79 17.68 14.80
CA GLU A 71 16.70 18.64 15.46
C GLU A 71 15.97 19.50 16.52
N ASP A 72 14.85 20.09 16.13
CA ASP A 72 14.13 21.05 16.98
C ASP A 72 13.21 20.34 17.99
N LYS A 73 12.94 19.04 17.77
CA LYS A 73 11.91 18.25 18.48
C LYS A 73 10.54 18.94 18.49
N ASP A 74 10.35 19.86 17.56
CA ASP A 74 9.22 20.74 17.50
C ASP A 74 8.34 20.35 16.33
N PHE A 75 7.05 20.26 16.61
CA PHE A 75 6.01 20.00 15.63
C PHE A 75 5.37 21.30 15.15
N HIS A 76 6.08 22.44 15.19
CA HIS A 76 5.57 23.73 14.73
C HIS A 76 5.24 23.72 13.23
N ILE A 77 4.09 23.11 12.91
CA ILE A 77 3.34 23.13 11.65
C ILE A 77 3.01 24.59 11.25
N ASN A 78 3.00 25.50 12.23
CA ASN A 78 2.54 26.88 12.07
C ASN A 78 3.54 27.83 11.41
N MET A 79 4.77 27.41 11.09
CA MET A 79 5.77 28.27 10.42
C MET A 79 6.41 27.64 9.18
N HIS A 80 5.79 26.62 8.59
CA HIS A 80 6.15 26.21 7.24
C HIS A 80 5.32 26.98 6.22
N PRO A 81 5.93 27.65 5.23
CA PRO A 81 5.19 28.30 4.14
C PRO A 81 4.40 27.31 3.24
N PHE A 82 4.42 26.01 3.57
CA PHE A 82 3.90 24.91 2.77
C PHE A 82 2.97 23.99 3.60
N PRO A 83 1.73 24.40 3.92
CA PRO A 83 0.71 23.55 4.55
C PRO A 83 0.37 22.29 3.73
N GLN A 84 0.90 22.18 2.50
CA GLN A 84 0.77 21.04 1.61
C GLN A 84 1.52 19.77 2.06
N TYR A 85 2.37 19.83 3.10
CA TYR A 85 3.12 18.68 3.63
C TYR A 85 2.70 18.30 5.06
N PRO A 86 1.67 17.45 5.22
CA PRO A 86 1.28 16.94 6.52
C PRO A 86 2.39 16.15 7.25
N PRO A 87 2.34 16.08 8.59
CA PRO A 87 3.51 15.70 9.39
C PRO A 87 3.81 14.20 9.43
N LEU A 88 2.87 13.31 9.11
CA LEU A 88 3.06 11.87 9.38
C LEU A 88 4.20 11.25 8.59
N TYR A 89 4.32 11.58 7.30
CA TYR A 89 5.41 11.06 6.46
C TYR A 89 6.78 11.65 6.84
N PRO A 90 6.94 12.99 6.95
CA PRO A 90 8.17 13.58 7.50
C PRO A 90 8.56 13.02 8.87
N PHE A 91 7.60 12.84 9.78
CA PHE A 91 7.85 12.27 11.09
C PHE A 91 8.40 10.85 11.00
N LEU A 92 7.83 10.01 10.12
CA LEU A 92 8.28 8.64 9.91
C LEU A 92 9.71 8.54 9.39
N ILE A 93 10.12 9.45 8.49
CA ILE A 93 11.48 9.46 7.93
C ILE A 93 12.49 10.24 8.79
N SER A 94 12.03 11.06 9.75
CA SER A 94 12.87 11.89 10.62
C SER A 94 14.00 11.16 11.34
N PRO A 95 13.82 9.92 11.86
CA PRO A 95 14.93 9.21 12.52
C PRO A 95 16.04 8.81 11.54
N ILE A 96 15.70 8.55 10.28
CA ILE A 96 16.67 8.22 9.22
C ILE A 96 17.43 9.48 8.81
N VAL A 97 16.72 10.60 8.68
CA VAL A 97 17.31 11.89 8.31
C VAL A 97 18.23 12.44 9.40
N GLY A 98 17.81 12.33 10.67
CA GLY A 98 18.55 12.87 11.80
C GLY A 98 19.60 11.93 12.38
N GLY A 99 19.43 10.62 12.22
CA GLY A 99 20.36 9.61 12.74
C GLY A 99 21.51 9.25 11.80
N ILE A 100 21.43 9.62 10.52
CA ILE A 100 22.44 9.32 9.50
C ILE A 100 23.01 10.63 8.94
N GLU A 101 24.28 10.91 9.25
CA GLU A 101 24.97 12.14 8.78
C GLU A 101 25.23 12.14 7.28
N ASP A 102 25.51 10.96 6.69
CA ASP A 102 25.70 10.81 5.25
C ASP A 102 24.36 10.95 4.52
N LYS A 103 24.20 12.06 3.80
CA LYS A 103 22.99 12.39 3.04
C LYS A 103 22.66 11.35 1.97
N ILE A 104 23.66 10.77 1.32
CA ILE A 104 23.46 9.77 0.27
C ILE A 104 22.95 8.49 0.92
N LEU A 105 23.58 8.04 2.00
CA LEU A 105 23.11 6.86 2.74
C LEU A 105 21.69 7.08 3.30
N SER A 106 21.43 8.25 3.90
CA SER A 106 20.12 8.63 4.42
C SER A 106 19.04 8.58 3.34
N PHE A 107 19.31 9.13 2.15
CA PHE A 107 18.42 9.06 0.99
C PHE A 107 18.07 7.61 0.62
N HIS A 108 19.08 6.74 0.48
CA HIS A 108 18.84 5.33 0.14
C HIS A 108 18.07 4.58 1.23
N CYS A 109 18.35 4.86 2.50
CA CYS A 109 17.58 4.28 3.62
C CYS A 109 16.10 4.70 3.58
N ILE A 110 15.80 5.95 3.21
CA ILE A 110 14.42 6.40 3.01
C ILE A 110 13.77 5.66 1.84
N LEU A 111 14.47 5.47 0.73
CA LEU A 111 13.95 4.70 -0.41
C LEU A 111 13.68 3.23 -0.06
N VAL A 112 14.54 2.61 0.76
CA VAL A 112 14.31 1.25 1.31
C VAL A 112 13.02 1.21 2.13
N LEU A 113 12.82 2.20 3.00
CA LEU A 113 11.58 2.35 3.77
C LEU A 113 10.37 2.54 2.84
N ASN A 114 10.46 3.39 1.82
CA ASN A 114 9.39 3.62 0.85
C ASN A 114 9.05 2.36 0.04
N ALA A 115 10.04 1.56 -0.32
CA ALA A 115 9.82 0.27 -0.98
C ALA A 115 9.01 -0.67 -0.08
N PHE A 116 9.26 -0.70 1.23
CA PHE A 116 8.45 -1.44 2.19
C PHE A 116 7.03 -0.86 2.31
N LEU A 117 6.90 0.44 2.58
CA LEU A 117 5.61 1.11 2.81
C LEU A 117 4.69 0.97 1.60
N SER A 118 5.18 1.29 0.40
CA SER A 118 4.40 1.18 -0.84
C SER A 118 3.97 -0.25 -1.13
N SER A 119 4.75 -1.25 -0.72
CA SER A 119 4.41 -2.67 -0.90
C SER A 119 3.32 -3.14 0.06
N LEU A 120 3.08 -2.44 1.18
CA LEU A 120 1.98 -2.78 2.11
C LEU A 120 0.61 -2.72 1.42
N ILE A 121 0.47 -2.00 0.31
CA ILE A 121 -0.78 -1.90 -0.46
C ILE A 121 -1.32 -3.27 -0.92
N VAL A 122 -0.47 -4.29 -1.05
CA VAL A 122 -0.88 -5.67 -1.39
C VAL A 122 -1.97 -6.17 -0.45
N LEU A 123 -1.80 -5.92 0.85
CA LEU A 123 -2.67 -6.45 1.89
C LEU A 123 -4.10 -5.89 1.77
N PRO A 124 -4.33 -4.55 1.86
CA PRO A 124 -5.67 -4.02 1.70
C PRO A 124 -6.23 -4.25 0.30
N ALA A 125 -5.41 -4.28 -0.76
CA ALA A 125 -5.89 -4.60 -2.11
C ALA A 125 -6.48 -6.01 -2.19
N TYR A 126 -5.78 -7.03 -1.66
CA TYR A 126 -6.28 -8.40 -1.62
C TYR A 126 -7.57 -8.51 -0.81
N TYR A 127 -7.57 -7.94 0.41
CA TYR A 127 -8.74 -8.04 1.29
C TYR A 127 -9.95 -7.31 0.73
N LEU A 128 -9.75 -6.15 0.08
CA LEU A 128 -10.84 -5.44 -0.58
C LEU A 128 -11.37 -6.21 -1.79
N ALA A 129 -10.48 -6.75 -2.63
CA ALA A 129 -10.88 -7.54 -3.80
C ALA A 129 -11.67 -8.80 -3.39
N LYS A 130 -11.26 -9.47 -2.30
CA LYS A 130 -11.93 -10.67 -1.77
C LYS A 130 -13.37 -10.42 -1.32
N GLU A 131 -13.75 -9.16 -1.06
CA GLU A 131 -15.13 -8.81 -0.72
C GLU A 131 -16.09 -8.87 -1.94
N TYR A 132 -15.56 -8.95 -3.17
CA TYR A 132 -16.31 -8.85 -4.41
C TYR A 132 -15.94 -9.92 -5.46
N LEU A 133 -14.75 -10.52 -5.37
CA LEU A 133 -14.20 -11.45 -6.34
C LEU A 133 -13.88 -12.81 -5.70
N ASN A 134 -13.61 -13.82 -6.53
CA ASN A 134 -13.07 -15.09 -6.06
C ASN A 134 -11.61 -14.93 -5.58
N GLU A 135 -11.06 -15.98 -5.00
CA GLU A 135 -9.73 -15.94 -4.39
C GLU A 135 -8.60 -15.67 -5.41
N ASN A 136 -8.63 -16.35 -6.56
CA ASN A 136 -7.61 -16.23 -7.59
C ASN A 136 -7.60 -14.83 -8.21
N ASP A 137 -8.77 -14.31 -8.56
CA ASP A 137 -8.93 -12.96 -9.12
C ASP A 137 -8.51 -11.90 -8.11
N SER A 138 -8.77 -12.11 -6.82
CA SER A 138 -8.33 -11.20 -5.75
C SER A 138 -6.81 -11.14 -5.62
N ILE A 139 -6.12 -12.28 -5.80
CA ILE A 139 -4.65 -12.33 -5.83
C ILE A 139 -4.11 -11.58 -7.05
N ILE A 140 -4.73 -11.77 -8.23
CA ILE A 140 -4.36 -11.05 -9.45
C ILE A 140 -4.53 -9.53 -9.25
N VAL A 141 -5.65 -9.09 -8.68
CA VAL A 141 -5.89 -7.66 -8.37
C VAL A 141 -4.84 -7.11 -7.41
N ALA A 142 -4.49 -7.85 -6.36
CA ALA A 142 -3.44 -7.42 -5.42
C ALA A 142 -2.08 -7.28 -6.10
N PHE A 143 -1.72 -8.22 -6.97
CA PHE A 143 -0.50 -8.16 -7.77
C PHE A 143 -0.49 -6.96 -8.74
N LEU A 144 -1.59 -6.75 -9.49
CA LEU A 144 -1.71 -5.62 -10.40
C LEU A 144 -1.64 -4.28 -9.67
N THR A 145 -2.23 -4.19 -8.46
CA THR A 145 -2.22 -2.96 -7.64
C THR A 145 -0.80 -2.54 -7.24
N VAL A 146 0.09 -3.50 -7.01
CA VAL A 146 1.51 -3.23 -6.75
C VAL A 146 2.22 -2.67 -7.97
N LEU A 147 1.89 -3.17 -9.15
CA LEU A 147 2.49 -2.75 -10.41
C LEU A 147 1.97 -1.40 -10.90
N MET A 148 0.89 -0.89 -10.30
CA MET A 148 0.37 0.43 -10.66
C MET A 148 1.44 1.50 -10.48
N PRO A 149 1.54 2.47 -11.43
CA PRO A 149 2.57 3.50 -11.39
C PRO A 149 2.69 4.24 -10.03
N PRO A 150 1.59 4.60 -9.34
CA PRO A 150 1.70 5.30 -8.05
C PRO A 150 2.30 4.42 -6.94
N SER A 151 2.11 3.11 -6.99
CA SER A 151 2.65 2.15 -6.01
C SER A 151 4.09 1.74 -6.31
N PHE A 152 4.47 1.77 -7.60
CA PHE A 152 5.77 1.29 -8.06
C PHE A 152 6.77 2.43 -8.27
N ILE A 153 6.43 3.44 -9.07
CA ILE A 153 7.37 4.50 -9.46
C ILE A 153 7.69 5.41 -8.27
N TYR A 154 6.67 5.82 -7.50
CA TYR A 154 6.91 6.70 -6.34
C TYR A 154 7.71 6.03 -5.22
N SER A 155 7.84 4.69 -5.23
CA SER A 155 8.68 3.98 -4.27
C SER A 155 10.16 4.36 -4.35
N PHE A 156 10.58 4.92 -5.48
CA PHE A 156 11.95 5.40 -5.73
C PHE A 156 12.15 6.90 -5.46
N THR A 157 11.18 7.54 -4.80
CA THR A 157 11.21 8.98 -4.49
C THR A 157 10.80 9.23 -3.04
N ILE A 158 11.32 10.29 -2.40
CA ILE A 158 10.92 10.71 -1.05
C ILE A 158 9.55 11.40 -1.10
N MET A 159 8.51 10.58 -1.23
CA MET A 159 7.12 11.03 -1.42
C MET A 159 6.18 10.40 -0.39
N ALA A 160 5.21 11.19 0.10
CA ALA A 160 4.20 10.73 1.06
C ALA A 160 3.21 9.72 0.46
N GLU A 161 3.11 9.68 -0.87
CA GLU A 161 2.34 8.72 -1.67
C GLU A 161 2.60 7.28 -1.25
N ASN A 162 3.86 6.97 -0.92
CA ASN A 162 4.31 5.64 -0.49
C ASN A 162 3.60 5.15 0.78
N LEU A 163 3.21 6.08 1.65
CA LEU A 163 2.44 5.80 2.86
C LEU A 163 0.94 6.03 2.64
N PHE A 164 0.59 7.04 1.84
CA PHE A 164 -0.78 7.46 1.61
C PHE A 164 -1.64 6.36 0.98
N PHE A 165 -1.20 5.73 -0.12
CA PHE A 165 -2.03 4.75 -0.82
C PHE A 165 -2.34 3.49 0.02
N PRO A 166 -1.37 2.88 0.73
CA PRO A 166 -1.67 1.79 1.66
C PRO A 166 -2.68 2.19 2.75
N LEU A 167 -2.52 3.37 3.37
CA LEU A 167 -3.44 3.85 4.41
C LEU A 167 -4.83 4.16 3.85
N PHE A 168 -4.90 4.79 2.68
CA PHE A 168 -6.14 5.11 1.98
C PHE A 168 -6.93 3.83 1.69
N LEU A 169 -6.28 2.83 1.08
CA LEU A 169 -6.94 1.58 0.71
C LEU A 169 -7.37 0.79 1.95
N THR A 170 -6.54 0.79 3.00
CA THR A 170 -6.88 0.18 4.29
C THR A 170 -8.10 0.85 4.94
N SER A 171 -8.21 2.17 4.85
CA SER A 171 -9.39 2.91 5.31
C SER A 171 -10.65 2.42 4.60
N VAL A 172 -10.59 2.30 3.27
CA VAL A 172 -11.71 1.80 2.45
C VAL A 172 -12.08 0.35 2.79
N CYS A 173 -11.10 -0.52 3.06
CA CYS A 173 -11.38 -1.89 3.53
C CYS A 173 -12.19 -1.89 4.82
N PHE A 174 -11.81 -1.09 5.81
CA PHE A 174 -12.54 -1.06 7.08
C PHE A 174 -13.91 -0.41 6.94
N MET A 175 -14.06 0.63 6.11
CA MET A 175 -15.36 1.22 5.78
C MET A 175 -16.30 0.17 5.19
N THR A 176 -15.82 -0.58 4.19
CA THR A 176 -16.58 -1.68 3.57
C THR A 176 -17.03 -2.74 4.59
N ARG A 177 -16.18 -3.05 5.58
CA ARG A 177 -16.53 -3.98 6.67
C ARG A 177 -17.57 -3.42 7.63
N VAL A 178 -17.51 -2.14 7.96
CA VAL A 178 -18.53 -1.44 8.75
C VAL A 178 -19.88 -1.50 8.03
N TYR A 179 -19.90 -1.21 6.73
CA TYR A 179 -21.11 -1.27 5.91
C TYR A 179 -21.80 -2.64 5.96
N LYS A 180 -21.01 -3.72 5.88
CA LYS A 180 -21.53 -5.10 5.87
C LYS A 180 -21.90 -5.62 7.26
N SER A 181 -21.14 -5.25 8.29
CA SER A 181 -21.32 -5.72 9.66
C SER A 181 -21.07 -4.52 10.58
N ASN A 182 -22.15 -3.94 11.12
CA ASN A 182 -22.12 -2.76 11.99
C ASN A 182 -21.35 -3.05 13.29
N ASN A 183 -20.02 -3.00 13.21
CA ASN A 183 -19.09 -3.44 14.24
C ASN A 183 -18.30 -2.25 14.77
N SER A 184 -18.48 -1.95 16.06
CA SER A 184 -17.83 -0.83 16.74
C SER A 184 -16.30 -0.85 16.68
N LYS A 185 -15.67 -2.04 16.63
CA LYS A 185 -14.20 -2.14 16.49
C LYS A 185 -13.74 -1.64 15.12
N ASN A 186 -14.49 -1.97 14.07
CA ASN A 186 -14.17 -1.51 12.72
C ASN A 186 -14.39 0.00 12.60
N ASN A 187 -15.42 0.56 13.25
CA ASN A 187 -15.63 2.01 13.29
C ASN A 187 -14.42 2.77 13.88
N LEU A 188 -13.85 2.25 14.97
CA LEU A 188 -12.65 2.83 15.56
C LEU A 188 -11.46 2.75 14.60
N LEU A 189 -11.26 1.60 13.96
CA LEU A 189 -10.18 1.41 12.98
C LEU A 189 -10.34 2.35 11.78
N VAL A 190 -11.55 2.53 11.25
CA VAL A 190 -11.83 3.52 10.19
C VAL A 190 -11.37 4.91 10.62
N GLY A 191 -11.78 5.37 11.80
CA GLY A 191 -11.38 6.69 12.32
C GLY A 191 -9.86 6.86 12.44
N ILE A 192 -9.16 5.82 12.94
CA ILE A 192 -7.69 5.82 13.04
C ILE A 192 -7.05 5.92 11.66
N PHE A 193 -7.42 5.04 10.72
CA PHE A 193 -6.79 5.00 9.40
C PHE A 193 -7.12 6.23 8.55
N ILE A 194 -8.34 6.79 8.64
CA ILE A 194 -8.69 8.07 8.00
C ILE A 194 -7.82 9.20 8.58
N SER A 195 -7.67 9.25 9.91
CA SER A 195 -6.84 10.28 10.56
C SER A 195 -5.38 10.19 10.12
N LEU A 196 -4.81 8.98 10.09
CA LEU A 196 -3.45 8.75 9.59
C LEU A 196 -3.32 9.13 8.10
N THR A 197 -4.33 8.82 7.28
CA THR A 197 -4.37 9.21 5.87
C THR A 197 -4.35 10.73 5.70
N ILE A 198 -5.17 11.46 6.48
CA ILE A 198 -5.20 12.94 6.48
C ILE A 198 -3.86 13.53 6.93
N LEU A 199 -3.27 12.97 7.99
CA LEU A 199 -1.95 13.37 8.48
C LEU A 199 -0.82 13.01 7.53
N THR A 200 -1.08 12.21 6.48
CA THR A 200 -0.14 11.93 5.39
C THR A 200 -0.36 12.89 4.22
N LYS A 201 -1.60 13.07 3.78
CA LYS A 201 -2.01 14.04 2.74
C LYS A 201 -3.41 14.58 3.03
N LEU A 202 -3.59 15.90 2.93
CA LEU A 202 -4.88 16.57 3.20
C LEU A 202 -6.02 16.10 2.29
N ILE A 203 -5.74 15.62 1.07
CA ILE A 203 -6.75 15.04 0.18
C ILE A 203 -7.46 13.82 0.80
N GLY A 204 -6.85 13.18 1.80
CA GLY A 204 -7.48 12.14 2.62
C GLY A 204 -8.75 12.59 3.35
N LEU A 205 -9.00 13.90 3.47
CA LEU A 205 -10.23 14.45 4.03
C LEU A 205 -11.49 13.94 3.32
N VAL A 206 -11.38 13.60 2.02
CA VAL A 206 -12.47 13.00 1.25
C VAL A 206 -13.00 11.73 1.93
N LEU A 207 -12.13 10.90 2.50
CA LEU A 207 -12.55 9.68 3.21
C LEU A 207 -13.40 10.00 4.46
N ALA A 208 -13.04 11.05 5.20
CA ALA A 208 -13.81 11.46 6.38
C ALA A 208 -15.23 11.90 5.99
N VAL A 209 -15.36 12.65 4.89
CA VAL A 209 -16.66 13.06 4.35
C VAL A 209 -17.47 11.85 3.90
N VAL A 210 -16.87 10.95 3.12
CA VAL A 210 -17.54 9.73 2.63
C VAL A 210 -17.99 8.85 3.79
N TYR A 211 -17.15 8.64 4.79
CA TYR A 211 -17.51 7.83 5.96
C TYR A 211 -18.61 8.48 6.81
N LEU A 212 -18.60 9.81 6.96
CA LEU A 212 -19.69 10.51 7.64
C LEU A 212 -21.03 10.29 6.91
N LEU A 213 -21.03 10.40 5.57
CA LEU A 213 -22.21 10.14 4.75
C LEU A 213 -22.68 8.69 4.87
N GLU A 214 -21.75 7.73 4.88
CA GLU A 214 -22.04 6.31 5.07
C GLU A 214 -22.73 6.06 6.42
N VAL A 215 -22.20 6.60 7.52
CA VAL A 215 -22.79 6.45 8.86
C VAL A 215 -24.17 7.10 8.95
N LEU A 216 -24.35 8.28 8.35
CA LEU A 216 -25.65 8.95 8.29
C LEU A 216 -26.67 8.13 7.50
N TYR A 217 -26.25 7.55 6.38
CA TYR A 217 -27.09 6.68 5.55
C TYR A 217 -27.51 5.41 6.29
N LEU A 218 -26.57 4.73 6.98
CA LEU A 218 -26.88 3.52 7.76
C LEU A 218 -27.87 3.83 8.89
N ARG A 219 -27.68 4.94 9.62
CA ARG A 219 -28.62 5.38 10.67
C ARG A 219 -29.99 5.78 10.13
N TRP A 220 -30.04 6.39 8.95
CA TRP A 220 -31.30 6.72 8.30
C TRP A 220 -32.05 5.43 7.92
N LYS A 221 -31.36 4.48 7.30
CA LYS A 221 -31.91 3.16 6.91
C LYS A 221 -32.47 2.40 8.11
N GLU A 222 -31.77 2.40 9.25
CA GLU A 222 -32.23 1.78 10.51
C GLU A 222 -33.50 2.43 11.09
N LYS A 223 -33.79 3.70 10.77
CA LYS A 223 -35.01 4.40 11.24
C LYS A 223 -36.21 4.18 10.32
N THR A 224 -35.99 3.91 9.04
CA THR A 224 -37.04 3.79 8.02
C THR A 224 -37.41 2.35 7.67
N GLY A 225 -36.57 1.38 8.00
CA GLY A 225 -36.84 -0.05 7.84
C GLY A 225 -37.32 -0.69 9.12
#